data_AF-A0A957VZ27-F1
#
_entry.id   AF-A0A957VZ27-F1
#
_cell.length_a   1.000
_cell.length_b   1.000
_cell.length_c   1.000
_cell.angle_alpha   90.00
_cell.angle_beta   90.00
_cell.angle_gamma   90.00
#
_symmetry.space_group_name_H-M   'P 1'
#
loop_
_entity.id
_entity.type
_entity.pdbx_description
1 polymer ?
#
loop_
_entity_poly.entity_id
_entity_poly.type
_entity_poly.pdbx_seq_one_letter_code
_entity_poly.pdbx_strand_id
1 'polypeptide(L)'
;LFEAGGAVPQPLAAGENAILMEFVGDAQLAAPTLNEITLETSLAKALFTEVLRNIDLMLQHQLIHGDLSAYNILYWDGKITFIDFPQVVKSQANPKARFILERDIIRVCDYFAQQGVKCDPTAIVNEFWQRYLALNPQDEAADESRRLMISQEA
;
A
#
# COMPACT_ATOMS: atom_id res chain seq x y z
N LEU A 1 6.14 -4.80 10.96
CA LEU A 1 4.94 -5.08 10.13
C LEU A 1 4.37 -6.46 10.43
N PHE A 2 5.12 -7.55 10.22
CA PHE A 2 4.65 -8.92 10.56
C PHE A 2 4.18 -9.03 12.02
N GLU A 3 5.03 -8.64 12.99
CA GLU A 3 4.69 -8.67 14.42
C GLU A 3 3.48 -7.78 14.79
N ALA A 4 3.17 -6.79 13.96
CA ALA A 4 2.03 -5.90 14.14
C ALA A 4 0.74 -6.43 13.46
N GLY A 5 0.76 -7.69 12.97
CA GLY A 5 -0.37 -8.30 12.27
C GLY A 5 -0.54 -7.82 10.83
N GLY A 6 0.54 -7.33 10.22
CA GLY A 6 0.55 -7.01 8.79
C GLY A 6 0.52 -8.28 7.95
N ALA A 7 -0.24 -8.24 6.86
CA ALA A 7 -0.26 -9.25 5.81
C ALA A 7 1.02 -9.12 4.96
N VAL A 8 2.15 -9.52 5.55
CA VAL A 8 3.48 -9.54 4.95
C VAL A 8 4.13 -10.89 5.28
N PRO A 9 5.09 -11.39 4.49
CA PRO A 9 5.76 -12.64 4.80
C PRO A 9 6.44 -12.58 6.18
N GLN A 10 6.35 -13.65 6.97
CA GLN A 10 7.13 -13.74 8.20
C GLN A 10 8.63 -13.67 7.89
N PRO A 11 9.39 -12.71 8.45
CA PRO A 11 10.84 -12.75 8.35
C PRO A 11 11.38 -13.89 9.24
N LEU A 12 12.23 -14.75 8.69
CA LEU A 12 12.84 -15.89 9.38
C LEU A 12 14.29 -15.62 9.76
N ALA A 13 15.05 -14.96 8.87
CA ALA A 13 16.42 -14.54 9.12
C ALA A 13 16.80 -13.37 8.21
N ALA A 14 17.77 -12.57 8.63
CA ALA A 14 18.37 -11.52 7.81
C ALA A 14 19.89 -11.65 7.86
N GLY A 15 20.54 -11.59 6.70
CA GLY A 15 21.97 -11.45 6.54
C GLY A 15 22.33 -10.07 5.96
N GLU A 16 23.60 -9.86 5.61
CA GLU A 16 24.06 -8.57 5.09
C GLU A 16 23.36 -8.15 3.79
N ASN A 17 23.11 -9.10 2.88
CA ASN A 17 22.59 -8.84 1.53
C ASN A 17 21.34 -9.68 1.19
N ALA A 18 20.76 -10.38 2.16
CA ALA A 18 19.63 -11.28 1.91
C ALA A 18 18.70 -11.37 3.12
N ILE A 19 17.41 -11.54 2.85
CA ILE A 19 16.38 -11.79 3.86
C ILE A 19 15.72 -13.12 3.52
N LEU A 20 15.69 -14.03 4.49
CA LEU A 20 14.90 -15.25 4.43
C LEU A 20 13.53 -14.95 5.04
N MET A 21 12.47 -15.31 4.34
CA MET A 21 11.10 -15.07 4.75
C MET A 21 10.19 -16.23 4.38
N GLU A 22 8.98 -16.21 4.93
CA GLU A 22 7.90 -17.13 4.62
C GLU A 22 7.64 -17.21 3.11
N PHE A 23 7.47 -18.44 2.63
CA PHE A 23 7.02 -18.69 1.27
C PHE A 23 5.49 -18.63 1.22
N VAL A 24 4.94 -17.79 0.36
CA VAL A 24 3.49 -17.65 0.16
C VAL A 24 3.06 -18.51 -1.02
N GLY A 25 2.30 -19.57 -0.76
CA GLY A 25 1.90 -20.57 -1.75
C GLY A 25 1.77 -21.95 -1.12
N ASP A 26 1.97 -22.99 -1.93
CA ASP A 26 2.04 -24.38 -1.47
C ASP A 26 3.31 -25.09 -1.98
N ALA A 27 3.37 -26.41 -1.80
CA ALA A 27 4.52 -27.21 -2.20
C ALA A 27 4.75 -27.26 -3.73
N GLN A 28 3.77 -26.82 -4.53
CA GLN A 28 3.78 -26.92 -5.99
C GLN A 28 3.87 -25.55 -6.66
N LEU A 29 3.21 -24.54 -6.11
CA LEU A 29 3.05 -23.24 -6.75
C LEU A 29 3.25 -22.08 -5.76
N ALA A 30 3.94 -21.04 -6.25
CA ALA A 30 3.93 -19.74 -5.59
C ALA A 30 2.55 -19.09 -5.75
N ALA A 31 2.15 -18.30 -4.76
CA ALA A 31 0.94 -17.51 -4.83
C ALA A 31 1.01 -16.52 -6.01
N PRO A 32 -0.04 -16.42 -6.84
CA PRO A 32 -0.09 -15.42 -7.89
C PRO A 32 -0.23 -14.02 -7.29
N THR A 33 0.20 -13.03 -8.04
CA THR A 33 -0.12 -11.62 -7.77
C THR A 33 -1.60 -11.34 -8.07
N LEU A 34 -2.15 -10.29 -7.47
CA LEU A 34 -3.50 -9.83 -7.79
C LEU A 34 -3.69 -9.50 -9.27
N ASN A 35 -2.64 -9.02 -9.95
CA ASN A 35 -2.67 -8.73 -11.39
C ASN A 35 -2.86 -9.98 -12.27
N GLU A 36 -2.50 -11.16 -11.78
CA GLU A 36 -2.56 -12.42 -12.54
C GLU A 36 -3.90 -13.15 -12.39
N ILE A 37 -4.83 -12.62 -11.59
CA ILE A 37 -6.10 -13.26 -11.28
C ILE A 37 -7.29 -12.31 -11.44
N THR A 38 -8.46 -12.90 -11.64
CA THR A 38 -9.74 -12.21 -11.60
C THR A 38 -10.48 -12.59 -10.32
N LEU A 39 -11.01 -11.59 -9.62
CA LEU A 39 -11.73 -11.77 -8.38
C LEU A 39 -13.24 -11.65 -8.61
N GLU A 40 -14.01 -12.43 -7.88
CA GLU A 40 -15.44 -12.14 -7.74
C GLU A 40 -15.62 -10.87 -6.90
N THR A 41 -16.60 -10.04 -7.24
CA THR A 41 -16.77 -8.71 -6.66
C THR A 41 -16.93 -8.70 -5.13
N SER A 42 -17.60 -9.68 -4.53
CA SER A 42 -17.72 -9.77 -3.06
C SER A 42 -16.37 -10.06 -2.40
N LEU A 43 -15.57 -10.97 -2.97
CA LEU A 43 -14.21 -11.23 -2.52
C LEU A 43 -13.32 -10.00 -2.71
N ALA A 44 -13.40 -9.34 -3.87
CA ALA A 44 -12.63 -8.13 -4.16
C ALA A 44 -12.88 -7.02 -3.13
N LYS A 45 -14.13 -6.83 -2.67
CA LYS A 45 -14.45 -5.87 -1.61
C LYS A 45 -13.80 -6.22 -0.27
N ALA A 46 -13.82 -7.51 0.10
CA ALA A 46 -13.19 -7.98 1.33
C ALA A 46 -11.67 -7.78 1.27
N LEU A 47 -11.03 -8.17 0.16
CA LEU A 47 -9.59 -7.99 -0.02
C LEU A 47 -9.20 -6.52 -0.09
N PHE A 48 -9.98 -5.66 -0.73
CA PHE A 48 -9.71 -4.22 -0.75
C PHE A 48 -9.69 -3.62 0.66
N THR A 49 -10.63 -4.05 1.51
CA THR A 49 -10.67 -3.63 2.92
C THR A 49 -9.41 -4.09 3.67
N GLU A 50 -8.94 -5.31 3.42
CA GLU A 50 -7.71 -5.84 4.00
C GLU A 50 -6.46 -5.11 3.48
N VAL A 51 -6.43 -4.72 2.20
CA VAL A 51 -5.36 -3.90 1.62
C VAL A 51 -5.32 -2.52 2.30
N LEU A 52 -6.46 -1.85 2.46
CA LEU A 52 -6.53 -0.56 3.17
C LEU A 52 -6.11 -0.68 4.64
N ARG A 53 -6.48 -1.77 5.32
CA ARG A 53 -6.02 -2.07 6.70
C ARG A 53 -4.50 -2.17 6.78
N ASN A 54 -3.86 -2.80 5.79
CA ASN A 54 -2.41 -2.92 5.75
C ASN A 54 -1.72 -1.60 5.41
N ILE A 55 -2.29 -0.76 4.54
CA ILE A 55 -1.81 0.61 4.31
C ILE A 55 -1.89 1.42 5.61
N ASP A 56 -3.02 1.36 6.32
CA ASP A 56 -3.20 2.02 7.62
C ASP A 56 -2.13 1.57 8.63
N LEU A 57 -1.88 0.25 8.72
CA LEU A 57 -0.84 -0.31 9.59
C LEU A 57 0.56 0.19 9.22
N MET A 58 0.90 0.25 7.92
CA MET A 58 2.19 0.81 7.48
C MET A 58 2.32 2.28 7.92
N LEU A 59 1.27 3.07 7.78
CA LEU A 59 1.26 4.49 8.19
C LEU A 59 1.38 4.66 9.70
N GLN A 60 0.74 3.80 10.51
CA GLN A 60 0.95 3.77 11.97
C GLN A 60 2.43 3.56 12.35
N HIS A 61 3.17 2.83 11.52
CA HIS A 61 4.62 2.62 11.65
C HIS A 61 5.47 3.65 10.89
N GLN A 62 4.86 4.74 10.41
CA GLN A 62 5.49 5.83 9.65
C GLN A 62 6.10 5.36 8.32
N LEU A 63 5.52 4.35 7.69
CA LEU A 63 5.97 3.77 6.43
C LEU A 63 4.92 3.99 5.34
N ILE A 64 5.40 4.23 4.12
CA ILE A 64 4.63 4.14 2.88
C ILE A 64 5.35 3.13 2.00
N HIS A 65 4.61 2.23 1.36
CA HIS A 65 5.19 1.17 0.54
C HIS A 65 6.09 1.71 -0.56
N GLY A 66 5.66 2.78 -1.23
CA GLY A 66 6.47 3.47 -2.22
C GLY A 66 6.51 2.80 -3.59
N ASP A 67 5.72 1.74 -3.79
CA ASP A 67 5.39 1.21 -5.13
C ASP A 67 4.14 0.29 -5.12
N LEU A 68 3.24 0.43 -4.15
CA LEU A 68 2.13 -0.53 -3.97
C LEU A 68 1.22 -0.58 -5.21
N SER A 69 0.90 -1.79 -5.67
CA SER A 69 0.02 -2.07 -6.81
C SER A 69 -0.44 -3.54 -6.80
N ALA A 70 -1.28 -3.94 -7.76
CA ALA A 70 -1.69 -5.34 -7.91
C ALA A 70 -0.52 -6.30 -8.22
N TYR A 71 0.64 -5.79 -8.62
CA TYR A 71 1.83 -6.59 -8.94
C TYR A 71 2.64 -7.00 -7.71
N ASN A 72 2.51 -6.30 -6.58
CA ASN A 72 3.23 -6.61 -5.34
C ASN A 72 2.29 -6.98 -4.18
N ILE A 73 1.07 -7.40 -4.52
CA ILE A 73 0.13 -8.00 -3.59
C ILE A 73 -0.12 -9.43 -4.08
N LEU A 74 0.37 -10.41 -3.33
CA LEU A 74 0.08 -11.82 -3.57
C LEU A 74 -1.32 -12.17 -3.07
N TYR A 75 -1.94 -13.16 -3.70
CA TYR A 75 -3.21 -13.73 -3.27
C TYR A 75 -3.08 -15.25 -3.10
N TRP A 76 -3.47 -15.75 -1.94
CA TRP A 76 -3.54 -17.18 -1.67
C TRP A 76 -4.69 -17.48 -0.71
N ASP A 77 -5.57 -18.42 -1.09
CA ASP A 77 -6.64 -18.94 -0.25
C ASP A 77 -7.46 -17.85 0.49
N GLY A 78 -7.93 -16.85 -0.26
CA GLY A 78 -8.75 -15.76 0.30
C GLY A 78 -7.96 -14.70 1.09
N LYS A 79 -6.63 -14.75 1.12
CA LYS A 79 -5.77 -13.80 1.83
C LYS A 79 -4.83 -13.07 0.89
N ILE A 80 -4.53 -11.82 1.22
CA ILE A 80 -3.50 -11.03 0.54
C ILE A 80 -2.17 -11.09 1.29
N THR A 81 -1.06 -10.80 0.61
CA THR A 81 0.25 -10.59 1.24
C THR A 81 1.05 -9.55 0.45
N PHE A 82 1.47 -8.46 1.10
CA PHE A 82 2.33 -7.43 0.48
C PHE A 82 3.76 -7.93 0.40
N ILE A 83 4.40 -7.71 -0.73
CA ILE A 83 5.80 -8.05 -0.99
C ILE A 83 6.54 -6.84 -1.60
N ASP A 84 7.84 -6.99 -1.84
CA ASP A 84 8.67 -5.99 -2.54
C ASP A 84 8.80 -4.64 -1.80
N PHE A 85 9.41 -4.69 -0.61
CA PHE A 85 9.67 -3.53 0.25
C PHE A 85 10.92 -2.63 -0.03
N PRO A 86 11.79 -2.82 -1.06
CA PRO A 86 12.94 -1.93 -1.27
C PRO A 86 12.60 -0.44 -1.45
N GLN A 87 11.39 -0.11 -1.92
CA GLN A 87 10.96 1.28 -2.16
C GLN A 87 10.25 1.93 -0.97
N VAL A 88 10.21 1.28 0.18
CA VAL A 88 9.54 1.82 1.37
C VAL A 88 10.18 3.14 1.81
N VAL A 89 9.35 4.15 2.04
CA VAL A 89 9.79 5.48 2.49
C VAL A 89 9.17 5.85 3.84
N LYS A 90 9.84 6.74 4.57
CA LYS A 90 9.31 7.34 5.79
C LYS A 90 8.22 8.36 5.47
N SER A 91 7.07 8.25 6.11
CA SER A 91 5.92 9.14 5.85
C SER A 91 6.12 10.56 6.38
N GLN A 92 6.83 10.74 7.50
CA GLN A 92 7.04 12.05 8.15
C GLN A 92 8.33 12.78 7.72
N ALA A 93 9.31 12.07 7.18
CA ALA A 93 10.62 12.64 6.85
C ALA A 93 10.84 12.81 5.34
N ASN A 94 9.93 12.31 4.50
CA ASN A 94 10.02 12.43 3.06
C ASN A 94 9.09 13.54 2.58
N PRO A 95 9.60 14.63 1.98
CA PRO A 95 8.74 15.68 1.46
C PRO A 95 7.76 15.09 0.44
N LYS A 96 8.13 14.09 -0.35
CA LYS A 96 7.26 13.46 -1.36
C LYS A 96 6.27 12.43 -0.79
N ALA A 97 6.18 12.26 0.53
CA ALA A 97 5.33 11.25 1.16
C ALA A 97 3.89 11.27 0.67
N ARG A 98 3.25 12.45 0.60
CA ARG A 98 1.85 12.56 0.14
C ARG A 98 1.66 12.04 -1.27
N PHE A 99 2.49 12.53 -2.18
CA PHE A 99 2.44 12.14 -3.58
C PHE A 99 2.67 10.63 -3.75
N ILE A 100 3.60 10.05 -2.99
CA ILE A 100 3.88 8.62 -3.03
C ILE A 100 2.68 7.82 -2.51
N LEU A 101 2.10 8.23 -1.37
CA LEU A 101 0.91 7.60 -0.81
C LEU A 101 -0.29 7.68 -1.77
N GLU A 102 -0.49 8.86 -2.38
CA GLU A 102 -1.55 9.08 -3.37
C GLU A 102 -1.41 8.17 -4.58
N ARG A 103 -0.20 8.05 -5.14
CA ARG A 103 0.07 7.14 -6.25
C ARG A 103 -0.19 5.68 -5.88
N ASP A 104 0.26 5.25 -4.70
CA ASP A 104 0.05 3.89 -4.21
C ASP A 104 -1.47 3.59 -4.05
N ILE A 105 -2.24 4.51 -3.47
CA ILE A 105 -3.69 4.37 -3.29
C ILE A 105 -4.43 4.39 -4.64
N ILE A 106 -4.06 5.27 -5.57
CA ILE A 106 -4.65 5.32 -6.92
C ILE A 106 -4.47 3.98 -7.62
N ARG A 107 -3.26 3.41 -7.64
CA ARG A 107 -2.99 2.12 -8.29
C ARG A 107 -3.79 0.96 -7.69
N VAL A 108 -3.94 0.94 -6.37
CA VAL A 108 -4.78 -0.05 -5.69
C VAL A 108 -6.25 0.16 -6.09
N CYS A 109 -6.76 1.38 -6.01
CA CYS A 109 -8.12 1.74 -6.40
C CYS A 109 -8.42 1.36 -7.86
N ASP A 110 -7.52 1.66 -8.79
CA ASP A 110 -7.66 1.34 -10.21
C ASP A 110 -7.82 -0.16 -10.45
N TYR A 111 -7.02 -0.99 -9.77
CA TYR A 111 -7.16 -2.44 -9.85
C TYR A 111 -8.52 -2.91 -9.30
N PHE A 112 -8.88 -2.50 -8.08
CA PHE A 112 -10.11 -2.98 -7.44
C PHE A 112 -11.38 -2.44 -8.14
N ALA A 113 -11.31 -1.26 -8.78
CA ALA A 113 -12.38 -0.73 -9.61
C ALA A 113 -12.70 -1.66 -10.80
N GLN A 114 -11.68 -2.23 -11.43
CA GLN A 114 -11.84 -3.21 -12.51
C GLN A 114 -12.50 -4.52 -12.01
N GLN A 115 -12.37 -4.83 -10.71
CA GLN A 115 -13.01 -5.98 -10.05
C GLN A 115 -14.42 -5.66 -9.50
N GLY A 116 -14.95 -4.45 -9.76
CA GLY A 116 -16.30 -4.02 -9.36
C GLY A 116 -16.39 -3.38 -7.97
N VAL A 117 -15.26 -3.00 -7.36
CA VAL A 117 -15.24 -2.24 -6.10
C VAL A 117 -15.38 -0.75 -6.39
N LYS A 118 -16.23 -0.05 -5.65
CA LYS A 118 -16.30 1.42 -5.72
C LYS A 118 -15.29 2.00 -4.73
N CYS A 119 -14.47 2.93 -5.21
CA CYS A 119 -13.45 3.59 -4.40
C CYS A 119 -13.33 5.07 -4.79
N ASP A 120 -12.99 5.90 -3.82
CA ASP A 120 -12.60 7.30 -4.02
C ASP A 120 -11.17 7.47 -3.50
N PRO A 121 -10.15 7.42 -4.38
CA PRO A 121 -8.75 7.49 -3.94
C PRO A 121 -8.45 8.79 -3.22
N THR A 122 -9.03 9.92 -3.65
CA THR A 122 -8.81 11.23 -3.04
C THR A 122 -9.33 11.27 -1.61
N ALA A 123 -10.53 10.74 -1.37
CA ALA A 123 -11.09 10.64 -0.02
C ALA A 123 -10.22 9.78 0.90
N ILE A 124 -9.78 8.60 0.43
CA ILE A 124 -8.93 7.68 1.19
C ILE A 124 -7.57 8.32 1.54
N VAL A 125 -6.92 8.97 0.56
CA VAL A 125 -5.66 9.68 0.78
C VAL A 125 -5.83 10.76 1.84
N ASN A 126 -6.88 11.58 1.72
CA ASN A 126 -7.14 12.66 2.67
C ASN A 126 -7.41 12.13 4.08
N GLU A 127 -8.17 11.05 4.22
CA GLU A 127 -8.44 10.40 5.50
C GLU A 127 -7.13 9.94 6.17
N PHE A 128 -6.31 9.16 5.45
CA PHE A 128 -5.03 8.68 5.98
C PHE A 128 -4.04 9.80 6.27
N TRP A 129 -3.97 10.79 5.40
CA TRP A 129 -3.08 11.94 5.59
C TRP A 129 -3.47 12.74 6.83
N GLN A 130 -4.76 13.03 7.02
CA GLN A 130 -5.26 13.72 8.20
C GLN A 130 -5.01 12.94 9.47
N ARG A 131 -5.20 11.61 9.44
CA ARG A 131 -5.03 10.75 10.60
C ARG A 131 -3.58 10.70 11.12
N TYR A 132 -2.59 10.67 10.23
CA TYR A 132 -1.20 10.36 10.61
C TYR A 132 -0.19 11.49 10.39
N LEU A 133 -0.49 12.47 9.54
CA LEU A 133 0.51 13.40 9.00
C LEU A 133 0.12 14.88 9.07
N ALA A 134 -1.17 15.22 9.08
CA ALA A 134 -1.65 16.61 9.16
C ALA A 134 -1.47 17.29 10.54
N LEU A 135 -0.66 16.72 11.45
CA LEU A 135 -0.35 17.34 12.74
C LEU A 135 0.95 18.16 12.72
N ASN A 136 1.65 18.21 11.58
CA ASN A 136 2.87 18.99 11.42
C ASN A 136 2.66 20.17 10.44
N PRO A 137 2.73 21.43 10.91
CA PRO A 137 2.51 22.62 10.08
C PRO A 137 3.45 22.75 8.86
N GLN A 138 4.64 22.13 8.92
CA GLN A 138 5.60 22.16 7.81
C GLN A 138 5.15 21.26 6.64
N ASP A 139 4.46 20.17 6.93
CA ASP A 139 3.96 19.23 5.92
C ASP A 139 2.76 19.83 5.17
N GLU A 140 1.89 20.57 5.86
CA GLU A 140 0.76 21.28 5.24
C GLU A 140 1.20 22.34 4.23
N ALA A 141 2.18 23.18 4.59
CA ALA A 141 2.69 24.23 3.71
C ALA A 141 3.41 23.67 2.47
N ALA A 142 4.16 22.57 2.64
CA ALA A 142 4.85 21.88 1.54
C ALA A 142 3.88 21.18 0.58
N ASP A 143 2.72 20.73 1.08
CA ASP A 143 1.65 20.13 0.29
C ASP A 143 0.87 21.16 -0.50
N GLU A 144 0.45 22.26 0.14
CA GLU A 144 -0.29 23.34 -0.53
C GLU A 144 0.51 23.92 -1.69
N SER A 145 1.81 24.15 -1.46
CA SER A 145 2.75 24.62 -2.48
C SER A 145 2.81 23.69 -3.71
N ARG A 146 2.77 22.37 -3.50
CA ARG A 146 2.84 21.38 -4.60
C ARG A 146 1.52 21.20 -5.33
N ARG A 147 0.38 21.29 -4.63
CA ARG A 147 -0.94 21.30 -5.28
C ARG A 147 -1.08 22.49 -6.22
N LEU A 148 -0.59 23.65 -5.79
CA LEU A 148 -0.58 24.86 -6.62
C LEU A 148 0.31 24.68 -7.86
N MET A 149 1.50 24.06 -7.73
CA MET A 149 2.38 23.76 -8.87
C MET A 149 1.73 22.83 -9.90
N ILE A 150 1.10 21.73 -9.48
CA ILE A 150 0.46 20.77 -10.41
C ILE A 150 -0.75 21.39 -11.10
N SER A 151 -1.50 22.27 -10.41
CA SER A 151 -2.65 22.98 -11.01
C SER A 151 -2.27 24.02 -12.07
N GLN A 152 -1.00 24.44 -12.13
CA GLN A 152 -0.49 25.40 -13.10
C GLN A 152 0.07 24.72 -14.37
N GLU A 153 0.25 23.40 -14.35
CA GLU A 153 0.79 22.61 -15.46
C GLU A 153 -0.29 21.81 -16.22
N ALA A 154 -1.58 21.94 -15.85
CA ALA A 154 -2.74 21.29 -16.47
C ALA A 154 -3.67 22.30 -17.15
#